data_AF-A0A5B8U4K4-F1
#
_entry.id   AF-A0A5B8U4K4-F1
#
_cell.length_a   1.000
_cell.length_b   1.000
_cell.length_c   1.000
_cell.angle_alpha   90.00
_cell.angle_beta   90.00
_cell.angle_gamma   90.00
#
_symmetry.space_group_name_H-M   'P 1'
#
loop_
_entity.id
_entity.type
_entity.pdbx_description
1 polymer ?
#
loop_
_entity_poly.entity_id
_entity_poly.type
_entity_poly.pdbx_seq_one_letter_code
_entity_poly.pdbx_strand_id
1 'polypeptide(L)'
;MSDDAAPVIPQAARERLGRRRTQQGPGFDSALGVGEALAVREAGLRPVCQVMGTSYYQVGWQNMPWGSARGGWFGVQGTDGQTFELESQTDAFNEARRLAVDRLRQEAVLAGADAVVGVQVRRSTRDWAGDLVEFVAVGTAVRSERYDLGDEPLLCNLSGQDVAKLVRHGFWPVGIVGGSTVAYVVTGTRQQWRSGGLLSGRRNQELPDFTQGLYDARALAMERVTRGAHELQAHGVVGVQVERSMHPREREVNNVTYHDMMITLHVLGTAIVEVADAPVPPEKFIALPLT
;
A
#
# COMPACT_ATOMS: atom_id res chain seq x y z
N MET A 1 -13.97 -6.54 -22.23
CA MET A 1 -12.72 -7.02 -22.84
C MET A 1 -11.59 -6.12 -22.36
N SER A 2 -11.11 -6.38 -21.15
CA SER A 2 -9.86 -5.81 -20.65
C SER A 2 -8.74 -6.55 -21.37
N ASP A 3 -7.92 -5.80 -22.10
CA ASP A 3 -6.68 -6.30 -22.68
C ASP A 3 -5.77 -6.67 -21.51
N ASP A 4 -5.63 -7.96 -21.23
CA ASP A 4 -4.78 -8.53 -20.16
C ASP A 4 -3.31 -8.45 -20.59
N ALA A 5 -2.88 -7.23 -20.93
CA ALA A 5 -1.52 -6.93 -21.27
C ALA A 5 -0.70 -7.06 -19.99
N ALA A 6 0.00 -8.18 -19.85
CA ALA A 6 0.97 -8.42 -18.80
C ALA A 6 1.80 -7.14 -18.56
N PRO A 7 2.04 -6.71 -17.32
CA PRO A 7 2.71 -5.45 -17.07
C PRO A 7 4.02 -5.41 -17.85
N VAL A 8 4.18 -4.39 -18.71
CA VAL A 8 5.36 -4.25 -19.57
C VAL A 8 6.27 -3.21 -18.93
N ILE A 9 7.48 -3.62 -18.53
CA ILE A 9 8.51 -2.70 -18.04
C ILE A 9 8.81 -1.66 -19.15
N PRO A 10 8.91 -0.35 -18.85
CA PRO A 10 9.25 0.68 -19.84
C PRO A 10 10.60 0.44 -20.53
N GLN A 11 10.70 0.83 -21.81
CA GLN A 11 11.94 0.66 -22.59
C GLN A 11 13.16 1.33 -21.94
N ALA A 12 13.00 2.55 -21.42
CA ALA A 12 14.08 3.28 -20.77
C ALA A 12 14.67 2.52 -19.57
N ALA A 13 13.83 1.82 -18.80
CA ALA A 13 14.28 0.99 -17.68
C ALA A 13 15.10 -0.21 -18.19
N ARG A 14 14.66 -0.89 -19.26
CA ARG A 14 15.42 -1.99 -19.87
C ARG A 14 16.77 -1.53 -20.41
N GLU A 15 16.81 -0.38 -21.08
CA GLU A 15 18.06 0.18 -21.59
C GLU A 15 19.04 0.54 -20.46
N ARG A 16 18.54 1.15 -19.37
CA ARG A 16 19.33 1.44 -18.16
C ARG A 16 19.94 0.17 -17.57
N LEU A 17 19.15 -0.88 -17.37
CA LEU A 17 19.61 -2.16 -16.84
C LEU A 17 20.57 -2.88 -17.82
N GLY A 18 20.31 -2.80 -19.12
CA GLY A 18 21.17 -3.34 -20.17
C GLY A 18 22.55 -2.68 -20.18
N ARG A 19 22.61 -1.34 -20.16
CA ARG A 19 23.87 -0.59 -20.05
C ARG A 19 24.64 -0.99 -18.80
N ARG A 20 23.95 -1.18 -17.68
CA ARG A 20 24.56 -1.60 -16.43
C ARG A 20 25.17 -3.01 -16.48
N ARG A 21 24.50 -3.97 -17.12
CA ARG A 21 25.09 -5.31 -17.34
C ARG A 21 26.37 -5.25 -18.18
N THR A 22 26.45 -4.30 -19.12
CA THR A 22 27.63 -4.12 -19.99
C THR A 22 28.75 -3.28 -19.35
N GLN A 23 28.42 -2.35 -18.46
CA GLN A 23 29.39 -1.51 -17.75
C GLN A 23 29.88 -2.24 -16.50
N GLN A 24 31.04 -2.87 -16.59
CA GLN A 24 31.71 -3.45 -15.43
C GLN A 24 32.25 -2.32 -14.53
N GLY A 25 31.48 -1.98 -13.49
CA GLY A 25 31.89 -1.04 -12.44
C GLY A 25 31.02 -1.20 -11.18
N PRO A 26 31.56 -0.93 -9.97
CA PRO A 26 30.89 -1.21 -8.69
C PRO A 26 29.79 -0.20 -8.30
N GLY A 27 29.45 0.76 -9.16
CA GLY A 27 28.51 1.84 -8.85
C GLY A 27 27.06 1.35 -8.73
N PHE A 28 26.31 1.90 -7.77
CA PHE A 28 24.86 1.75 -7.69
C PHE A 28 24.11 3.00 -7.26
N ASP A 29 22.92 3.16 -7.83
CA ASP A 29 21.86 4.03 -7.38
C ASP A 29 20.95 3.28 -6.40
N SER A 30 20.39 3.97 -5.42
CA SER A 30 19.61 3.38 -4.34
C SER A 30 18.53 4.35 -3.88
N ALA A 31 17.36 3.82 -3.53
CA ALA A 31 16.34 4.57 -2.77
C ALA A 31 16.62 4.59 -1.26
N LEU A 32 17.45 3.67 -0.75
CA LEU A 32 17.87 3.64 0.64
C LEU A 32 18.81 4.80 0.96
N GLY A 33 18.67 5.38 2.16
CA GLY A 33 19.67 6.29 2.71
C GLY A 33 20.98 5.58 3.09
N VAL A 34 22.01 6.36 3.45
CA VAL A 34 23.34 5.83 3.78
C VAL A 34 23.31 4.77 4.88
N GLY A 35 22.64 5.07 6.00
CA GLY A 35 22.54 4.14 7.13
C GLY A 35 21.81 2.84 6.79
N GLU A 36 20.77 2.92 5.96
CA GLU A 36 20.02 1.75 5.49
C GLU A 36 20.86 0.89 4.54
N ALA A 37 21.58 1.51 3.59
CA ALA A 37 22.43 0.81 2.65
C ALA A 37 23.56 0.04 3.35
N LEU A 38 24.14 0.58 4.43
CA LEU A 38 25.14 -0.12 5.24
C LEU A 38 24.50 -1.24 6.07
N ALA A 39 23.34 -1.00 6.68
CA ALA A 39 22.64 -2.00 7.49
C ALA A 39 22.28 -3.27 6.69
N VAL A 40 21.74 -3.10 5.47
CA VAL A 40 21.42 -4.26 4.61
C VAL A 40 22.69 -5.02 4.20
N ARG A 41 23.80 -4.32 3.91
CA ARG A 41 25.09 -4.98 3.63
C ARG A 41 25.63 -5.75 4.82
N GLU A 42 25.43 -5.26 6.03
CA GLU A 42 25.81 -5.98 7.24
C GLU A 42 25.00 -7.26 7.45
N ALA A 43 23.72 -7.21 7.09
CA ALA A 43 22.81 -8.36 7.10
C ALA A 43 23.12 -9.39 5.99
N GLY A 44 23.97 -9.06 5.01
CA GLY A 44 24.31 -9.95 3.89
C GLY A 44 23.47 -9.71 2.63
N LEU A 45 22.86 -8.53 2.52
CA LEU A 45 22.09 -8.10 1.35
C LEU A 45 22.87 -6.97 0.65
N ARG A 46 23.37 -7.22 -0.56
CA ARG A 46 24.11 -6.24 -1.34
C ARG A 46 23.17 -5.42 -2.23
N PRO A 47 23.12 -4.08 -2.10
CA PRO A 47 22.38 -3.24 -3.02
C PRO A 47 22.82 -3.42 -4.46
N VAL A 48 21.84 -3.55 -5.36
CA VAL A 48 22.01 -3.65 -6.80
C VAL A 48 21.66 -2.32 -7.44
N CYS A 49 20.40 -1.88 -7.38
CA CYS A 49 19.98 -0.63 -8.01
C CYS A 49 18.66 -0.11 -7.45
N GLN A 50 18.31 1.14 -7.74
CA GLN A 50 16.94 1.60 -7.56
C GLN A 50 16.05 0.96 -8.63
N VAL A 51 14.87 0.51 -8.21
CA VAL A 51 13.79 0.01 -9.08
C VAL A 51 12.50 0.77 -8.83
N MET A 52 11.69 0.89 -9.86
CA MET A 52 10.46 1.67 -9.86
C MET A 52 9.37 1.01 -10.70
N GLY A 53 8.13 1.14 -10.26
CA GLY A 53 6.96 0.85 -11.06
C GLY A 53 5.94 1.97 -10.91
N THR A 54 5.26 2.31 -12.00
CA THR A 54 4.19 3.29 -12.00
C THR A 54 2.95 2.70 -12.67
N SER A 55 1.76 3.11 -12.22
CA SER A 55 0.50 2.82 -12.88
C SER A 55 -0.40 4.03 -12.82
N TYR A 56 -0.92 4.40 -13.99
CA TYR A 56 -2.03 5.32 -14.14
C TYR A 56 -3.27 4.50 -14.43
N TYR A 57 -4.33 4.72 -13.66
CA TYR A 57 -5.56 3.93 -13.75
C TYR A 57 -6.77 4.85 -13.78
N GLN A 58 -7.66 4.62 -14.74
CA GLN A 58 -8.92 5.32 -14.84
C GLN A 58 -9.95 4.61 -13.96
N VAL A 59 -10.55 5.35 -13.05
CA VAL A 59 -11.62 4.86 -12.19
C VAL A 59 -12.89 4.75 -13.01
N GLY A 60 -13.51 3.57 -12.99
CA GLY A 60 -14.76 3.32 -13.68
C GLY A 60 -15.94 4.02 -13.00
N TRP A 61 -17.10 3.92 -13.63
CA TRP A 61 -18.35 4.40 -13.03
C TRP A 61 -18.58 3.74 -11.66
N GLN A 62 -19.00 4.54 -10.68
CA GLN A 62 -19.34 4.08 -9.33
C GLN A 62 -20.83 4.26 -9.07
N ASN A 63 -21.53 3.17 -8.78
CA ASN A 63 -22.89 3.23 -8.26
C ASN A 63 -22.85 3.66 -6.80
N MET A 64 -23.59 4.71 -6.46
CA MET A 64 -23.73 5.13 -5.08
C MET A 64 -24.76 4.27 -4.35
N PRO A 65 -24.71 4.17 -3.01
CA PRO A 65 -25.63 3.34 -2.24
C PRO A 65 -27.11 3.60 -2.54
N TRP A 66 -27.45 4.85 -2.88
CA TRP A 66 -28.82 5.27 -3.26
C TRP A 66 -29.18 5.05 -4.73
N GLY A 67 -28.23 4.66 -5.59
CA GLY A 67 -28.43 4.48 -7.04
C GLY A 67 -28.45 3.03 -7.51
N SER A 68 -28.26 2.06 -6.62
CA SER A 68 -28.33 0.63 -6.98
C SER A 68 -29.77 0.16 -7.15
N ALA A 69 -30.03 -0.67 -8.18
CA ALA A 69 -31.35 -1.22 -8.54
C ALA A 69 -32.01 -2.13 -7.47
N ARG A 70 -31.45 -2.17 -6.26
CA ARG A 70 -32.11 -2.69 -5.05
C ARG A 70 -33.07 -1.67 -4.41
N GLY A 71 -33.03 -0.41 -4.85
CA GLY A 71 -34.00 0.64 -4.51
C GLY A 71 -34.86 1.03 -5.71
N GLY A 72 -35.69 0.11 -6.19
CA GLY A 72 -36.69 0.40 -7.23
C GLY A 72 -37.72 1.45 -6.78
N TRP A 73 -38.91 1.43 -7.38
CA TRP A 73 -40.05 2.36 -7.10
C TRP A 73 -40.45 2.53 -5.61
N PHE A 74 -39.85 1.77 -4.71
CA PHE A 74 -39.85 1.96 -3.26
C PHE A 74 -38.39 2.21 -2.85
N GLY A 75 -38.02 3.47 -2.62
CA GLY A 75 -36.64 3.89 -2.34
C GLY A 75 -35.94 3.05 -1.27
N VAL A 76 -34.60 3.05 -1.30
CA VAL A 76 -33.76 2.26 -0.39
C VAL A 76 -34.16 2.52 1.07
N GLN A 77 -34.86 1.56 1.66
CA GLN A 77 -35.33 1.61 3.04
C GLN A 77 -34.17 1.16 3.95
N GLY A 78 -33.65 2.04 4.81
CA GLY A 78 -32.76 1.63 5.92
C GLY A 78 -31.25 1.86 5.78
N THR A 79 -30.79 2.83 4.99
CA THR A 79 -29.35 3.20 4.89
C THR A 79 -28.86 4.18 5.96
N ASP A 80 -29.74 4.61 6.88
CA ASP A 80 -29.44 5.65 7.86
C ASP A 80 -28.32 5.21 8.83
N GLY A 81 -27.23 5.99 8.88
CA GLY A 81 -26.11 5.72 9.77
C GLY A 81 -25.25 4.52 9.37
N GLN A 82 -25.33 4.07 8.10
CA GLN A 82 -24.59 2.92 7.59
C GLN A 82 -23.37 3.32 6.75
N THR A 83 -22.40 2.41 6.70
CA THR A 83 -21.18 2.54 5.89
C THR A 83 -21.21 1.54 4.74
N PHE A 84 -20.88 2.00 3.53
CA PHE A 84 -20.84 1.17 2.32
C PHE A 84 -19.47 1.25 1.67
N GLU A 85 -18.89 0.11 1.29
CA GLU A 85 -17.70 0.12 0.42
C GLU A 85 -18.10 0.50 -1.01
N LEU A 86 -17.37 1.44 -1.60
CA LEU A 86 -17.48 1.82 -2.99
C LEU A 86 -16.55 0.89 -3.79
N GLU A 87 -17.07 -0.27 -4.18
CA GLU A 87 -16.31 -1.37 -4.78
C GLU A 87 -15.54 -0.95 -6.04
N SER A 88 -16.18 -0.25 -6.99
CA SER A 88 -15.52 0.19 -8.25
C SER A 88 -14.30 1.09 -7.99
N GLN A 89 -14.42 2.05 -7.07
CA GLN A 89 -13.27 2.89 -6.67
C GLN A 89 -12.21 2.09 -5.90
N THR A 90 -12.66 1.20 -5.03
CA THR A 90 -11.78 0.34 -4.22
C THR A 90 -10.95 -0.59 -5.09
N ASP A 91 -11.58 -1.23 -6.08
CA ASP A 91 -10.93 -2.13 -7.02
C ASP A 91 -9.95 -1.37 -7.91
N ALA A 92 -10.35 -0.19 -8.42
CA ALA A 92 -9.47 0.66 -9.20
C ALA A 92 -8.17 1.01 -8.44
N PHE A 93 -8.27 1.39 -7.16
CA PHE A 93 -7.08 1.68 -6.34
C PHE A 93 -6.21 0.44 -6.11
N ASN A 94 -6.83 -0.71 -5.83
CA ASN A 94 -6.08 -1.93 -5.57
C ASN A 94 -5.39 -2.45 -6.82
N GLU A 95 -6.05 -2.38 -7.97
CA GLU A 95 -5.49 -2.79 -9.26
C GLU A 95 -4.37 -1.86 -9.71
N ALA A 96 -4.56 -0.54 -9.60
CA ALA A 96 -3.51 0.44 -9.91
C ALA A 96 -2.24 0.17 -9.09
N ARG A 97 -2.38 -0.07 -7.78
CA ARG A 97 -1.28 -0.42 -6.89
C ARG A 97 -0.63 -1.75 -7.28
N ARG A 98 -1.42 -2.79 -7.54
CA ARG A 98 -0.93 -4.11 -7.94
C ARG A 98 -0.04 -4.00 -9.19
N LEU A 99 -0.53 -3.32 -10.22
CA LEU A 99 0.22 -3.09 -11.46
C LEU A 99 1.53 -2.31 -11.23
N ALA A 100 1.53 -1.29 -10.37
CA ALA A 100 2.74 -0.54 -10.04
C ALA A 100 3.77 -1.43 -9.32
N VAL A 101 3.33 -2.24 -8.36
CA VAL A 101 4.19 -3.18 -7.62
C VAL A 101 4.71 -4.30 -8.52
N ASP A 102 3.88 -4.85 -9.40
CA ASP A 102 4.28 -5.89 -10.34
C ASP A 102 5.34 -5.38 -11.32
N ARG A 103 5.21 -4.16 -11.84
CA ARG A 103 6.23 -3.53 -12.69
C ARG A 103 7.56 -3.32 -11.95
N LEU A 104 7.51 -2.92 -10.68
CA LEU A 104 8.71 -2.83 -9.83
C LEU A 104 9.37 -4.20 -9.64
N ARG A 105 8.58 -5.27 -9.40
CA ARG A 105 9.11 -6.64 -9.26
C ARG A 105 9.78 -7.10 -10.55
N GLN A 106 9.12 -6.89 -11.69
CA GLN A 106 9.69 -7.25 -12.99
C GLN A 106 11.01 -6.52 -13.28
N GLU A 107 11.11 -5.23 -12.90
CA GLU A 107 12.38 -4.50 -13.01
C GLU A 107 13.47 -5.11 -12.11
N ALA A 108 13.11 -5.55 -10.89
CA ALA A 108 14.02 -6.24 -10.00
C ALA A 108 14.48 -7.61 -10.55
N VAL A 109 13.59 -8.38 -11.16
CA VAL A 109 13.93 -9.62 -11.88
C VAL A 109 14.96 -9.34 -12.97
N LEU A 110 14.74 -8.31 -13.80
CA LEU A 110 15.70 -7.93 -14.84
C LEU A 110 17.03 -7.44 -14.26
N ALA A 111 17.04 -6.85 -13.07
CA ALA A 111 18.25 -6.48 -12.36
C ALA A 111 19.01 -7.69 -11.77
N GLY A 112 18.38 -8.88 -11.72
CA GLY A 112 18.93 -10.07 -11.09
C GLY A 112 19.06 -9.89 -9.58
N ALA A 113 18.03 -9.33 -8.96
CA ALA A 113 17.92 -9.15 -7.53
C ALA A 113 17.04 -10.23 -6.91
N ASP A 114 17.30 -10.55 -5.64
CA ASP A 114 16.56 -11.56 -4.88
C ASP A 114 15.49 -10.93 -3.98
N ALA A 115 15.61 -9.62 -3.73
CA ALA A 115 14.60 -8.86 -3.00
C ALA A 115 14.62 -7.37 -3.38
N VAL A 116 13.56 -6.66 -3.01
CA VAL A 116 13.50 -5.20 -3.01
C VAL A 116 13.18 -4.70 -1.60
N VAL A 117 14.07 -3.89 -1.06
CA VAL A 117 13.98 -3.34 0.30
C VAL A 117 13.61 -1.86 0.25
N GLY A 118 12.92 -1.38 1.29
CA GLY A 118 12.54 0.03 1.41
C GLY A 118 11.53 0.44 0.35
N VAL A 119 10.63 -0.46 -0.04
CA VAL A 119 9.61 -0.16 -1.05
C VAL A 119 8.66 0.90 -0.48
N GLN A 120 8.65 2.07 -1.10
CA GLN A 120 7.70 3.13 -0.83
C GLN A 120 6.67 3.16 -1.95
N VAL A 121 5.39 2.99 -1.58
CA VAL A 121 4.28 3.13 -2.50
C VAL A 121 3.61 4.47 -2.21
N ARG A 122 3.57 5.34 -3.21
CA ARG A 122 2.95 6.67 -3.11
C ARG A 122 1.78 6.75 -4.07
N ARG A 123 0.69 7.32 -3.58
CA ARG A 123 -0.43 7.73 -4.40
C ARG A 123 -0.28 9.20 -4.78
N SER A 124 -0.62 9.54 -6.01
CA SER A 124 -0.90 10.93 -6.38
C SER A 124 -2.32 10.98 -6.96
N THR A 125 -3.13 11.89 -6.44
CA THR A 125 -4.34 12.35 -7.15
C THR A 125 -3.91 13.56 -7.92
N ARG A 126 -4.17 13.60 -9.22
CA ARG A 126 -3.94 14.81 -9.99
C ARG A 126 -5.28 15.38 -10.44
N ASP A 127 -5.56 16.58 -9.99
CA ASP A 127 -6.86 17.26 -10.21
C ASP A 127 -7.14 17.62 -11.68
N TRP A 128 -6.17 17.47 -12.59
CA TRP A 128 -6.31 17.85 -14.00
C TRP A 128 -7.05 16.80 -14.86
N ALA A 129 -7.24 15.59 -14.37
CA ALA A 129 -8.05 14.56 -14.99
C ALA A 129 -8.96 13.95 -13.93
N GLY A 130 -10.25 14.28 -13.97
CA GLY A 130 -11.26 13.62 -13.14
C GLY A 130 -11.12 12.10 -13.30
N ASP A 131 -11.14 11.38 -12.19
CA ASP A 131 -11.11 9.91 -12.14
C ASP A 131 -9.79 9.23 -12.54
N LEU A 132 -8.66 9.96 -12.57
CA LEU A 132 -7.33 9.37 -12.77
C LEU A 132 -6.59 9.18 -11.45
N VAL A 133 -6.01 7.98 -11.26
CA VAL A 133 -5.21 7.66 -10.08
C VAL A 133 -3.82 7.20 -10.49
N GLU A 134 -2.80 7.78 -9.87
CA GLU A 134 -1.42 7.37 -10.03
C GLU A 134 -0.92 6.64 -8.78
N PHE A 135 -0.35 5.46 -8.98
CA PHE A 135 0.47 4.77 -7.98
C PHE A 135 1.90 4.67 -8.48
N VAL A 136 2.85 5.06 -7.62
CA VAL A 136 4.28 4.92 -7.87
C VAL A 136 4.89 4.10 -6.74
N ALA A 137 5.53 2.99 -7.07
CA ALA A 137 6.32 2.17 -6.17
C ALA A 137 7.80 2.37 -6.48
N VAL A 138 8.62 2.67 -5.48
CA VAL A 138 10.09 2.82 -5.60
C VAL A 138 10.77 2.06 -4.48
N GLY A 139 11.85 1.35 -4.78
CA GLY A 139 12.64 0.65 -3.77
C GLY A 139 14.07 0.40 -4.23
N THR A 140 14.84 -0.33 -3.43
CA THR A 140 16.20 -0.73 -3.80
C THR A 140 16.26 -2.24 -3.96
N ALA A 141 16.54 -2.68 -5.17
CA ALA A 141 16.80 -4.07 -5.49
C ALA A 141 18.11 -4.50 -4.83
N VAL A 142 18.10 -5.65 -4.15
CA VAL A 142 19.24 -6.21 -3.41
C VAL A 142 19.47 -7.67 -3.82
N ARG A 143 20.72 -8.10 -3.75
CA ARG A 143 21.11 -9.51 -3.89
C ARG A 143 21.52 -10.06 -2.53
N SER A 144 20.99 -11.21 -2.17
CA SER A 144 21.40 -11.95 -0.99
C SER A 144 22.75 -12.63 -1.26
N GLU A 145 23.69 -12.45 -0.35
CA GLU A 145 25.00 -13.11 -0.38
C GLU A 145 25.06 -14.31 0.58
N ARG A 146 24.03 -14.49 1.41
CA ARG A 146 24.02 -15.45 2.53
C ARG A 146 22.83 -16.39 2.55
N TYR A 147 21.72 -15.99 1.94
CA TYR A 147 20.43 -16.68 2.05
C TYR A 147 19.85 -16.95 0.67
N ASP A 148 19.22 -18.10 0.53
CA ASP A 148 18.38 -18.41 -0.62
C ASP A 148 16.97 -17.84 -0.38
N LEU A 149 16.55 -16.91 -1.23
CA LEU A 149 15.26 -16.23 -1.13
C LEU A 149 14.26 -16.71 -2.20
N GLY A 150 14.61 -17.76 -2.94
CA GLY A 150 13.83 -18.26 -4.07
C GLY A 150 14.03 -17.46 -5.35
N ASP A 151 13.30 -17.85 -6.39
CA ASP A 151 13.47 -17.32 -7.75
C ASP A 151 12.77 -15.98 -7.98
N GLU A 152 11.74 -15.67 -7.18
CA GLU A 152 10.97 -14.43 -7.30
C GLU A 152 11.43 -13.38 -6.28
N PRO A 153 11.70 -12.12 -6.69
CA PRO A 153 12.14 -11.10 -5.77
C PRO A 153 11.11 -10.81 -4.68
N LEU A 154 11.52 -11.01 -3.42
CA LEU A 154 10.72 -10.66 -2.25
C LEU A 154 10.61 -9.13 -2.12
N LEU A 155 9.41 -8.62 -1.84
CA LEU A 155 9.19 -7.18 -1.69
C LEU A 155 8.93 -6.82 -0.23
N CYS A 156 9.55 -5.73 0.22
CA CYS A 156 9.45 -5.29 1.61
C CYS A 156 9.36 -3.76 1.71
N ASN A 157 8.34 -3.25 2.39
CA ASN A 157 8.17 -1.81 2.63
C ASN A 157 8.88 -1.30 3.90
N LEU A 158 9.62 -2.17 4.59
CA LEU A 158 10.43 -1.78 5.75
C LEU A 158 11.73 -1.10 5.32
N SER A 159 12.25 -0.25 6.20
CA SER A 159 13.56 0.36 6.04
C SER A 159 14.67 -0.71 5.98
N GLY A 160 15.80 -0.38 5.37
CA GLY A 160 16.96 -1.28 5.34
C GLY A 160 17.47 -1.65 6.73
N GLN A 161 17.32 -0.74 7.71
CA GLN A 161 17.67 -1.01 9.10
C GLN A 161 16.74 -2.03 9.76
N ASP A 162 15.45 -1.96 9.48
CA ASP A 162 14.48 -2.88 10.07
C ASP A 162 14.57 -4.27 9.42
N VAL A 163 14.82 -4.35 8.12
CA VAL A 163 15.16 -5.63 7.47
C VAL A 163 16.40 -6.24 8.10
N ALA A 164 17.46 -5.47 8.33
CA ALA A 164 18.67 -5.97 8.98
C ALA A 164 18.41 -6.52 10.40
N LYS A 165 17.53 -5.86 11.17
CA LYS A 165 17.12 -6.34 12.50
C LYS A 165 16.32 -7.64 12.41
N LEU A 166 15.33 -7.71 11.51
CA LEU A 166 14.52 -8.92 11.33
C LEU A 166 15.42 -10.12 11.00
N VAL A 167 16.25 -9.98 9.97
CA VAL A 167 17.15 -11.06 9.51
C VAL A 167 18.10 -11.50 10.63
N ARG A 168 18.64 -10.56 11.41
CA ARG A 168 19.52 -10.87 12.56
C ARG A 168 18.82 -11.66 13.67
N HIS A 169 17.51 -11.50 13.81
CA HIS A 169 16.71 -12.13 14.85
C HIS A 169 15.86 -13.29 14.33
N GLY A 170 16.19 -13.83 13.15
CA GLY A 170 15.53 -15.00 12.59
C GLY A 170 14.15 -14.74 11.99
N PHE A 171 13.84 -13.49 11.66
CA PHE A 171 12.62 -13.13 10.93
C PHE A 171 12.95 -12.74 9.50
N TRP A 172 12.10 -13.13 8.56
CA TRP A 172 12.24 -12.81 7.15
C TRP A 172 11.00 -12.13 6.58
N PRO A 173 11.16 -11.01 5.85
CA PRO A 173 10.06 -10.45 5.08
C PRO A 173 9.73 -11.36 3.90
N VAL A 174 8.44 -11.70 3.73
CA VAL A 174 7.96 -12.58 2.66
C VAL A 174 7.10 -11.86 1.63
N GLY A 175 6.71 -10.61 1.88
CA GLY A 175 6.01 -9.81 0.90
C GLY A 175 5.34 -8.56 1.49
N ILE A 176 4.91 -7.68 0.59
CA ILE A 176 4.07 -6.53 0.94
C ILE A 176 2.62 -6.97 0.91
N VAL A 177 1.92 -6.74 2.02
CA VAL A 177 0.48 -7.01 2.16
C VAL A 177 -0.27 -5.72 2.40
N GLY A 178 -1.55 -5.73 2.02
CA GLY A 178 -2.43 -4.60 2.25
C GLY A 178 -3.27 -4.24 1.04
N GLY A 179 -3.98 -3.13 1.17
CA GLY A 179 -4.98 -2.73 0.21
C GLY A 179 -5.55 -1.36 0.51
N SER A 180 -6.37 -0.92 -0.42
CA SER A 180 -7.16 0.30 -0.29
C SER A 180 -8.61 -0.05 -0.03
N THR A 181 -9.33 0.84 0.67
CA THR A 181 -10.78 0.83 0.82
C THR A 181 -11.29 2.25 0.61
N VAL A 182 -12.34 2.39 -0.19
CA VAL A 182 -13.13 3.62 -0.28
C VAL A 182 -14.49 3.34 0.32
N ALA A 183 -14.80 3.98 1.44
CA ALA A 183 -16.06 3.81 2.15
C ALA A 183 -16.88 5.10 2.08
N TYR A 184 -18.20 4.96 1.93
CA TYR A 184 -19.16 6.04 2.01
C TYR A 184 -20.01 5.87 3.26
N VAL A 185 -19.92 6.85 4.16
CA VAL A 185 -20.68 6.93 5.41
C VAL A 185 -21.93 7.75 5.14
N VAL A 186 -23.09 7.09 5.17
CA VAL A 186 -24.40 7.73 5.06
C VAL A 186 -24.83 8.15 6.45
N THR A 187 -24.99 9.45 6.68
CA THR A 187 -25.47 9.95 7.97
C THR A 187 -26.98 9.79 8.10
N GLY A 188 -27.40 9.32 9.28
CA GLY A 188 -28.81 9.21 9.63
C GLY A 188 -29.38 10.52 10.15
N THR A 189 -30.70 10.58 10.27
CA THR A 189 -31.40 11.78 10.78
C THR A 189 -30.91 12.18 12.18
N ARG A 190 -30.64 11.24 13.09
CA ARG A 190 -30.14 11.56 14.45
C ARG A 190 -28.80 12.30 14.41
N GLN A 191 -27.92 11.91 13.51
CA GLN A 191 -26.63 12.52 13.34
C GLN A 191 -26.76 13.92 12.71
N GLN A 192 -27.65 14.08 11.73
CA GLN A 192 -27.95 15.39 11.13
C GLN A 192 -28.46 16.41 12.15
N TRP A 193 -29.28 15.99 13.12
CA TRP A 193 -29.75 16.88 14.19
C TRP A 193 -28.62 17.29 15.14
N ARG A 194 -27.62 16.42 15.32
CA ARG A 194 -26.44 16.68 16.15
C ARG A 194 -25.44 17.62 15.48
N SER A 195 -25.35 17.61 14.15
CA SER A 195 -24.37 18.42 13.39
C SER A 195 -24.98 19.68 12.73
N GLY A 196 -26.26 19.70 12.38
CA GLY A 196 -26.89 20.74 11.54
C GLY A 196 -28.01 21.59 12.16
N GLY A 197 -28.34 21.42 13.44
CA GLY A 197 -29.42 22.20 14.11
C GLY A 197 -28.96 23.52 14.77
N LEU A 198 -29.91 24.39 15.15
CA LEU A 198 -29.65 25.67 15.87
C LEU A 198 -28.93 25.49 17.23
N LEU A 199 -28.96 24.28 17.78
CA LEU A 199 -28.30 23.87 19.02
C LEU A 199 -26.99 23.09 18.77
N SER A 200 -26.64 22.84 17.50
CA SER A 200 -25.37 22.21 17.10
C SER A 200 -24.20 23.07 17.60
N GLY A 201 -23.16 22.42 18.14
CA GLY A 201 -21.97 23.09 18.66
C GLY A 201 -22.08 23.69 20.07
N ARG A 202 -23.24 23.60 20.75
CA ARG A 202 -23.38 24.07 22.15
C ARG A 202 -22.70 23.17 23.18
N ARG A 203 -22.44 21.92 22.83
CA ARG A 203 -21.78 20.94 23.70
C ARG A 203 -20.83 20.08 22.87
N ASN A 204 -19.69 19.75 23.45
CA ASN A 204 -18.81 18.74 22.91
C ASN A 204 -19.53 17.39 23.01
N GLN A 205 -19.66 16.71 21.88
CA GLN A 205 -20.29 15.39 21.81
C GLN A 205 -19.67 14.60 20.67
N GLU A 206 -19.70 13.28 20.80
CA GLU A 206 -19.30 12.38 19.73
C GLU A 206 -20.35 12.39 18.60
N LEU A 207 -19.87 12.12 17.39
CA LEU A 207 -20.63 12.00 16.16
C LEU A 207 -20.57 10.54 15.68
N PRO A 208 -21.46 9.65 16.17
CA PRO A 208 -21.25 8.20 16.08
C PRO A 208 -21.22 7.66 14.67
N ASP A 209 -22.02 8.18 13.73
CA ASP A 209 -22.01 7.68 12.34
C ASP A 209 -20.63 7.87 11.69
N PHE A 210 -19.96 9.01 11.96
CA PHE A 210 -18.61 9.26 11.47
C PHE A 210 -17.55 8.43 12.19
N THR A 211 -17.69 8.24 13.50
CA THR A 211 -16.79 7.37 14.27
C THR A 211 -16.89 5.93 13.76
N GLN A 212 -18.10 5.40 13.69
CA GLN A 212 -18.37 4.04 13.25
C GLN A 212 -17.93 3.82 11.81
N GLY A 213 -18.20 4.77 10.92
CA GLY A 213 -17.79 4.66 9.53
C GLY A 213 -16.27 4.60 9.33
N LEU A 214 -15.49 5.25 10.21
CA LEU A 214 -14.03 5.07 10.19
C LEU A 214 -13.61 3.69 10.69
N TYR A 215 -14.26 3.16 11.72
CA TYR A 215 -14.01 1.79 12.21
C TYR A 215 -14.36 0.74 11.14
N ASP A 216 -15.49 0.90 10.46
CA ASP A 216 -15.94 0.00 9.39
C ASP A 216 -14.95 0.02 8.21
N ALA A 217 -14.56 1.23 7.74
CA ALA A 217 -13.57 1.38 6.69
C ALA A 217 -12.23 0.75 7.07
N ARG A 218 -11.80 0.91 8.32
CA ARG A 218 -10.56 0.30 8.83
C ARG A 218 -10.67 -1.22 8.87
N ALA A 219 -11.80 -1.77 9.30
CA ALA A 219 -12.02 -3.22 9.34
C ALA A 219 -11.88 -3.83 7.93
N LEU A 220 -12.52 -3.23 6.92
CA LEU A 220 -12.42 -3.65 5.52
C LEU A 220 -10.99 -3.58 4.97
N ALA A 221 -10.25 -2.52 5.29
CA ALA A 221 -8.86 -2.39 4.86
C ALA A 221 -7.93 -3.42 5.54
N MET A 222 -8.14 -3.67 6.84
CA MET A 222 -7.37 -4.66 7.61
C MET A 222 -7.71 -6.10 7.25
N GLU A 223 -8.93 -6.38 6.77
CA GLU A 223 -9.29 -7.69 6.23
C GLU A 223 -8.39 -8.05 5.04
N ARG A 224 -8.10 -7.09 4.15
CA ARG A 224 -7.20 -7.27 3.01
C ARG A 224 -5.75 -7.54 3.45
N VAL A 225 -5.28 -6.85 4.50
CA VAL A 225 -3.96 -7.13 5.11
C VAL A 225 -3.91 -8.56 5.64
N THR A 226 -4.95 -8.97 6.37
CA THR A 226 -5.06 -10.29 6.98
C THR A 226 -5.10 -11.39 5.92
N ARG A 227 -5.91 -11.19 4.87
CA ARG A 227 -6.00 -12.10 3.72
C ARG A 227 -4.66 -12.27 3.01
N GLY A 228 -3.98 -11.17 2.69
CA GLY A 228 -2.66 -11.22 2.06
C GLY A 228 -1.60 -11.89 2.95
N ALA A 229 -1.67 -11.67 4.27
CA ALA A 229 -0.78 -12.36 5.22
C ALA A 229 -1.03 -13.88 5.23
N HIS A 230 -2.30 -14.31 5.17
CA HIS A 230 -2.65 -15.72 5.05
C HIS A 230 -2.19 -16.34 3.72
N GLU A 231 -2.36 -15.63 2.60
CA GLU A 231 -1.90 -16.07 1.27
C GLU A 231 -0.39 -16.29 1.23
N LEU A 232 0.37 -15.44 1.95
CA LEU A 232 1.82 -15.57 2.11
C LEU A 232 2.25 -16.50 3.25
N GLN A 233 1.30 -17.18 3.92
CA GLN A 233 1.55 -18.04 5.08
C GLN A 233 2.38 -17.35 6.18
N ALA A 234 2.19 -16.03 6.34
CA ALA A 234 2.97 -15.22 7.25
C ALA A 234 2.60 -15.48 8.72
N HIS A 235 3.59 -15.41 9.61
CA HIS A 235 3.38 -15.48 11.05
C HIS A 235 2.94 -14.14 11.64
N GLY A 236 3.21 -13.03 10.94
CA GLY A 236 2.80 -11.70 11.36
C GLY A 236 2.97 -10.66 10.26
N VAL A 237 2.47 -9.45 10.54
CA VAL A 237 2.65 -8.28 9.67
C VAL A 237 3.23 -7.16 10.51
N VAL A 238 4.34 -6.57 10.06
CA VAL A 238 5.03 -5.46 10.73
C VAL A 238 5.14 -4.25 9.81
N GLY A 239 5.43 -3.09 10.41
CA GLY A 239 5.55 -1.83 9.65
C GLY A 239 4.25 -1.42 8.96
N VAL A 240 3.10 -1.68 9.60
CA VAL A 240 1.79 -1.31 9.06
C VAL A 240 1.67 0.22 9.02
N GLN A 241 1.52 0.76 7.82
CA GLN A 241 1.28 2.15 7.53
C GLN A 241 -0.17 2.32 7.10
N VAL A 242 -0.85 3.32 7.65
CA VAL A 242 -2.24 3.65 7.34
C VAL A 242 -2.30 5.11 6.89
N GLU A 243 -2.57 5.31 5.61
CA GLU A 243 -2.88 6.62 5.06
C GLU A 243 -4.40 6.79 4.99
N ARG A 244 -4.88 7.95 5.44
CA ARG A 244 -6.31 8.28 5.47
C ARG A 244 -6.56 9.58 4.74
N SER A 245 -7.59 9.58 3.92
CA SER A 245 -8.19 10.78 3.34
C SER A 245 -9.69 10.79 3.57
N MET A 246 -10.26 11.98 3.77
CA MET A 246 -11.70 12.15 3.99
C MET A 246 -12.21 13.29 3.12
N HIS A 247 -13.35 13.06 2.48
CA HIS A 247 -14.01 14.06 1.67
C HIS A 247 -15.46 14.18 2.14
N PRO A 248 -15.88 15.36 2.63
CA PRO A 248 -17.28 15.59 2.95
C PRO A 248 -18.11 15.49 1.67
N ARG A 249 -19.33 14.97 1.79
CA ARG A 249 -20.29 14.85 0.70
C ARG A 249 -21.62 15.41 1.16
N GLU A 250 -22.29 16.13 0.27
CA GLU A 250 -23.65 16.60 0.51
C GLU A 250 -24.62 15.74 -0.29
N ARG A 251 -25.71 15.33 0.38
CA ARG A 251 -26.78 14.55 -0.22
C ARG A 251 -28.10 15.22 0.10
N GLU A 252 -28.86 15.59 -0.92
CA GLU A 252 -30.18 16.19 -0.75
C GLU A 252 -31.26 15.12 -0.82
N VAL A 253 -32.09 15.02 0.23
CA VAL A 253 -33.26 14.13 0.27
C VAL A 253 -34.45 14.90 0.81
N ASN A 254 -35.55 14.94 0.06
CA ASN A 254 -36.78 15.63 0.45
C ASN A 254 -36.53 17.07 0.92
N ASN A 255 -35.70 17.82 0.19
CA ASN A 255 -35.34 19.21 0.48
C ASN A 255 -34.59 19.40 1.83
N VAL A 256 -33.96 18.33 2.32
CA VAL A 256 -33.04 18.32 3.47
C VAL A 256 -31.65 17.92 3.00
N THR A 257 -30.67 18.76 3.28
CA THR A 257 -29.25 18.47 3.00
C THR A 257 -28.64 17.66 4.14
N TYR A 258 -28.16 16.46 3.83
CA TYR A 258 -27.38 15.60 4.72
C TYR A 258 -25.89 15.79 4.46
N HIS A 259 -25.11 15.82 5.53
CA HIS A 259 -23.64 15.88 5.46
C HIS A 259 -23.05 14.48 5.69
N ASP A 260 -22.79 13.81 4.58
CA ASP A 260 -22.19 12.48 4.53
C ASP A 260 -20.66 12.57 4.40
N MET A 261 -19.98 11.43 4.42
CA MET A 261 -18.52 11.40 4.40
C MET A 261 -17.99 10.24 3.58
N MET A 262 -17.09 10.54 2.65
CA MET A 262 -16.31 9.55 1.92
C MET A 262 -14.94 9.40 2.59
N ILE A 263 -14.59 8.19 3.01
CA ILE A 263 -13.33 7.85 3.65
C ILE A 263 -12.53 6.98 2.68
N THR A 264 -11.30 7.38 2.39
CA THR A 264 -10.33 6.55 1.69
C THR A 264 -9.25 6.13 2.67
N LEU A 265 -9.01 4.82 2.79
CA LEU A 265 -7.90 4.26 3.55
C LEU A 265 -6.99 3.48 2.62
N HIS A 266 -5.68 3.71 2.76
CA HIS A 266 -4.64 2.88 2.16
C HIS A 266 -3.83 2.25 3.29
N VAL A 267 -3.75 0.93 3.32
CA VAL A 267 -3.01 0.19 4.34
C VAL A 267 -1.97 -0.67 3.65
N LEU A 268 -0.72 -0.57 4.11
CA LEU A 268 0.39 -1.39 3.65
C LEU A 268 1.23 -1.86 4.82
N GLY A 269 1.69 -3.10 4.78
CA GLY A 269 2.64 -3.65 5.73
C GLY A 269 3.51 -4.71 5.09
N THR A 270 4.50 -5.18 5.83
CA THR A 270 5.35 -6.30 5.41
C THR A 270 4.95 -7.55 6.19
N ALA A 271 4.56 -8.59 5.47
CA ALA A 271 4.37 -9.92 6.01
C ALA A 271 5.73 -10.53 6.37
N ILE A 272 5.82 -11.18 7.53
CA ILE A 272 7.04 -11.81 8.03
C ILE A 272 6.80 -13.26 8.45
N VAL A 273 7.84 -14.08 8.31
CA VAL A 273 7.92 -15.43 8.86
C VAL A 273 9.09 -15.51 9.84
N GLU A 274 8.99 -16.42 10.80
CA GLU A 274 10.09 -16.80 11.68
C GLU A 274 10.76 -18.03 11.06
N VAL A 275 12.09 -17.98 10.92
CA VAL A 275 12.89 -19.04 10.34
C VAL A 275 13.60 -19.78 11.47
N ALA A 276 13.25 -21.05 11.66
CA ALA A 276 13.96 -21.93 12.58
C ALA A 276 15.43 -22.05 12.16
N ASP A 277 16.35 -21.97 13.12
CA ASP A 277 17.81 -22.07 12.91
C ASP A 277 18.42 -20.97 12.02
N ALA A 278 18.02 -19.71 12.22
CA ALA A 278 18.65 -18.59 11.55
C ALA A 278 20.19 -18.58 11.80
N PRO A 279 21.03 -18.54 10.75
CA PRO A 279 22.48 -18.52 10.91
C PRO A 279 22.91 -17.34 11.78
N VAL A 280 23.65 -17.61 12.86
CA VAL A 280 24.21 -16.55 13.71
C VAL A 280 25.14 -15.68 12.84
N PRO A 281 24.96 -14.35 12.77
CA PRO A 281 25.82 -13.50 11.97
C PRO A 281 27.27 -13.62 12.46
N PRO A 282 28.28 -13.74 11.57
CA PRO A 282 29.67 -13.76 11.99
C PRO A 282 30.04 -12.43 12.66
N GLU A 283 30.78 -12.49 13.77
CA GLU A 283 31.32 -11.30 14.41
C GLU A 283 32.21 -10.54 13.41
N LYS A 284 31.87 -9.27 13.16
CA LYS A 284 32.69 -8.38 12.34
C LYS A 284 33.58 -7.56 13.26
N PHE A 285 34.88 -7.82 13.21
CA PHE A 285 35.87 -6.97 13.86
C PHE A 285 36.31 -5.86 12.91
N ILE A 286 36.29 -4.62 13.38
CA ILE A 286 36.98 -3.52 12.69
C ILE A 286 38.41 -3.49 13.24
N ALA A 287 39.36 -4.03 12.48
CA ALA A 287 40.77 -3.80 12.73
C ALA A 287 41.11 -2.38 12.26
N LEU A 288 41.17 -1.43 13.19
CA LEU A 288 41.72 -0.10 12.92
C LEU A 288 43.24 -0.22 12.95
N PRO A 289 43.96 0.01 11.83
CA PRO A 289 45.40 0.17 11.89
C PRO A 289 45.70 1.46 12.68
N LEU A 290 46.38 1.32 13.82
CA LEU A 290 46.95 2.46 14.53
C LEU A 290 48.21 2.87 13.75
N THR A 291 48.10 3.93 12.94
CA THR A 291 49.22 4.66 12.33
C THR A 291 49.36 6.01 13.00
#